data_AF-A0A2N5CU97-F1
#
_entry.id   AF-A0A2N5CU97-F1
#
_cell.length_a   1.000
_cell.length_b   1.000
_cell.length_c   1.000
_cell.angle_alpha   90.00
_cell.angle_beta   90.00
_cell.angle_gamma   90.00
#
_symmetry.space_group_name_H-M   'P 1'
#
loop_
_entity.id
_entity.type
_entity.pdbx_description
1 polymer ?
#
loop_
_entity_poly.entity_id
_entity_poly.type
_entity_poly.pdbx_seq_one_letter_code
_entity_poly.pdbx_strand_id
1 'polypeptide(L)'
;MLLACVAGVSLLASPALAQSVDSTKLLQLMVAKGLVSQAEADALIAEATVAQPAAKPALPPVPPAGVADGVQTIAYVPAVVRDQIKAELRAELGQQAQAEGWSRPGETPEWTRRLSPYGDLRVRGEGVFMDDGNADIFEDFGAINAGDPQNINDKTPGYVGPPYLNTRENRQRARIRARLGLHAMIDDWISADLRLATGNDTSPISTNQTLGSSEGFGKYQIWLDRASLRLTPVKGLNIDVGRFANPFWTSEILFDDDLNFDGVAVSGQQKLGDRFAVFGTAGAFPIFNTSLDFGSRNAPEGQGGPYESKDKYLLAGQLGLEWQATEKLRVRLAAGYFNFDGVGGEVSKPCQFYEVVCDTDPTRPQFQQFGNTLFPIRNVVANPLDPIGSPENQYFGLVSDFEVLNVRGSAEMALGGGSRVRLDGEYIKNLGLKEGRMRALAVNNLGPTRTIPDPNNTNGTLLVPGTWEGGSEGWATKLTVGKLDLIARGDWNLQFGYRYLESDAVVDGFTDSDFHMGGTNSKGWTAGGAYAFGKSTSIGFRWLSGEEIADAPLSVDKLFIDLQTRF
;
A
#
# COMPACT_ATOMS: atom_id res chain seq x y z
N MET A 1 26.41 -21.99 -10.09
CA MET A 1 26.40 -20.53 -9.78
C MET A 1 25.58 -19.88 -10.88
N LEU A 2 24.36 -19.48 -10.53
CA LEU A 2 23.20 -19.02 -11.33
C LEU A 2 21.97 -19.82 -10.84
N LEU A 3 21.19 -19.20 -9.95
CA LEU A 3 19.86 -19.67 -9.56
C LEU A 3 18.85 -18.87 -10.38
N ALA A 4 18.13 -19.56 -11.25
CA ALA A 4 16.95 -19.07 -11.94
C ALA A 4 15.76 -19.97 -11.57
N CYS A 5 14.64 -19.30 -11.27
CA CYS A 5 13.26 -19.73 -11.44
C CYS A 5 12.88 -21.17 -11.04
N VAL A 6 12.10 -21.29 -9.95
CA VAL A 6 11.10 -22.36 -9.86
C VAL A 6 9.76 -21.72 -9.56
N ALA A 7 8.97 -21.61 -10.63
CA ALA A 7 7.54 -21.36 -10.60
C ALA A 7 6.83 -22.48 -9.82
N GLY A 8 5.75 -22.09 -9.13
CA GLY A 8 4.89 -22.99 -8.39
C GLY A 8 4.36 -24.13 -9.26
N VAL A 9 4.88 -25.32 -9.01
CA VAL A 9 4.31 -26.57 -9.48
C VAL A 9 3.20 -26.95 -8.51
N SER A 10 1.98 -26.86 -8.99
CA SER A 10 0.80 -27.51 -8.43
C SER A 10 1.06 -29.02 -8.35
N LEU A 11 1.23 -29.53 -7.13
CA LEU A 11 1.30 -30.96 -6.84
C LEU A 11 -0.09 -31.59 -6.99
N LEU A 12 -0.43 -31.94 -8.23
CA LEU A 12 -1.32 -33.07 -8.50
C LEU A 12 -0.46 -34.34 -8.45
N ALA A 13 -0.39 -34.97 -7.28
CA ALA A 13 0.24 -36.27 -7.13
C ALA A 13 -0.65 -37.35 -7.74
N SER A 14 -0.27 -37.87 -8.91
CA SER A 14 -0.77 -39.13 -9.45
C SER A 14 -0.07 -40.30 -8.73
N PRO A 15 -0.78 -41.29 -8.16
CA PRO A 15 -0.16 -42.42 -7.50
C PRO A 15 0.05 -43.55 -8.52
N ALA A 16 1.26 -43.74 -9.05
CA ALA A 16 1.60 -44.97 -9.77
C ALA A 16 3.11 -45.15 -9.91
N LEU A 17 3.69 -45.99 -9.04
CA LEU A 17 4.72 -47.00 -9.31
C LEU A 17 5.25 -47.53 -7.96
N ALA A 18 4.40 -48.23 -7.22
CA ALA A 18 4.88 -49.11 -6.16
C ALA A 18 5.33 -50.42 -6.81
N GLN A 19 6.64 -50.59 -7.00
CA GLN A 19 7.21 -51.90 -7.33
C GLN A 19 7.00 -52.82 -6.12
N SER A 20 6.22 -53.88 -6.29
CA SER A 20 6.04 -54.91 -5.27
C SER A 20 7.38 -55.61 -5.00
N VAL A 21 7.97 -55.38 -3.83
CA VAL A 21 9.19 -56.06 -3.40
C VAL A 21 8.85 -57.50 -3.00
N ASP A 22 9.50 -58.48 -3.62
CA ASP A 22 9.34 -59.90 -3.28
C ASP A 22 10.06 -60.21 -1.95
N SER A 23 9.26 -60.32 -0.89
CA SER A 23 9.71 -60.54 0.48
C SER A 23 10.47 -61.85 0.66
N THR A 24 10.17 -62.89 -0.15
CA THR A 24 10.87 -64.18 -0.07
C THR A 24 12.30 -64.07 -0.58
N LYS A 25 12.52 -63.28 -1.63
CA LYS A 25 13.84 -63.02 -2.21
C LYS A 25 14.71 -62.16 -1.29
N LEU A 26 14.08 -61.27 -0.53
CA LEU A 26 14.73 -60.41 0.46
C LEU A 26 15.22 -61.22 1.68
N LEU A 27 14.38 -62.15 2.17
CA LEU A 27 14.76 -63.11 3.22
C LEU A 27 15.92 -64.02 2.80
N GLN A 28 15.91 -64.54 1.56
CA GLN A 28 17.02 -65.35 1.03
C GLN A 28 18.33 -64.56 0.95
N LEU A 29 18.28 -63.28 0.57
CA LEU A 29 19.44 -62.39 0.57
C LEU A 29 19.97 -62.11 1.99
N MET A 30 19.09 -62.02 2.99
CA MET A 30 19.49 -61.84 4.40
C MET A 30 20.19 -63.08 4.96
N VAL A 31 19.73 -64.29 4.61
CA VAL A 31 20.43 -65.53 4.97
C VAL A 31 21.78 -65.62 4.27
N ALA A 32 21.85 -65.31 2.97
CA ALA A 32 23.10 -65.34 2.21
C ALA A 32 24.15 -64.33 2.72
N LYS A 33 23.71 -63.22 3.33
CA LYS A 33 24.58 -62.22 3.96
C LYS A 33 24.89 -62.51 5.44
N GLY A 34 24.41 -63.63 5.98
CA GLY A 34 24.64 -64.06 7.37
C GLY A 34 23.93 -63.20 8.41
N LEU A 35 22.89 -62.45 8.02
CA LEU A 35 22.15 -61.55 8.92
C LEU A 35 21.05 -62.27 9.70
N VAL A 36 20.57 -63.41 9.19
CA VAL A 36 19.53 -64.25 9.81
C VAL A 36 19.87 -65.72 9.53
N SER A 37 19.59 -66.64 10.44
CA SER A 37 19.80 -68.07 10.21
C SER A 37 18.72 -68.67 9.30
N GLN A 38 19.04 -69.77 8.62
CA GLN A 38 18.05 -70.48 7.77
C GLN A 38 16.81 -70.90 8.58
N ALA A 39 16.99 -71.32 9.83
CA ALA A 39 15.90 -71.72 10.71
C ALA A 39 14.99 -70.55 11.11
N GLU A 40 15.54 -69.35 11.33
CA GLU A 40 14.76 -68.14 11.60
C GLU A 40 14.03 -67.62 10.36
N ALA A 41 14.66 -67.71 9.18
CA ALA A 41 14.00 -67.37 7.93
C ALA A 41 12.82 -68.30 7.63
N ASP A 42 13.00 -69.61 7.86
CA ASP A 42 11.93 -70.60 7.69
C ASP A 42 10.81 -70.42 8.72
N ALA A 43 11.14 -70.05 9.96
CA ALA A 43 10.16 -69.71 11.00
C ALA A 43 9.37 -68.44 10.66
N LEU A 44 10.01 -67.40 10.12
CA LEU A 44 9.34 -66.18 9.68
C LEU A 44 8.43 -66.42 8.46
N ILE A 45 8.83 -67.30 7.54
CA ILE A 45 7.98 -67.74 6.43
C ILE A 45 6.78 -68.52 6.97
N ALA A 46 6.98 -69.41 7.94
CA ALA A 46 5.91 -70.18 8.58
C ALA A 46 4.94 -69.27 9.35
N GLU A 47 5.43 -68.27 10.08
CA GLU A 47 4.61 -67.32 10.82
C GLU A 47 3.82 -66.39 9.88
N ALA A 48 4.43 -65.99 8.75
CA ALA A 48 3.75 -65.24 7.69
C ALA A 48 2.71 -66.08 6.91
N THR A 49 2.84 -67.41 6.86
CA THR A 49 1.85 -68.30 6.23
C THR A 49 0.72 -68.73 7.18
N VAL A 50 0.91 -68.62 8.50
CA VAL A 50 -0.11 -69.02 9.50
C VAL A 50 -1.08 -67.87 9.85
N ALA A 51 -0.76 -66.61 9.52
CA ALA A 51 -1.68 -65.48 9.62
C ALA A 51 -2.49 -65.25 8.32
N GLN A 52 -3.16 -66.29 7.80
CA GLN A 52 -4.24 -66.14 6.81
C GLN A 52 -5.58 -66.46 7.48
N PRO A 53 -6.54 -65.52 7.57
CA PRO A 53 -7.94 -65.87 7.78
C PRO A 53 -8.45 -66.70 6.60
N ALA A 54 -9.20 -67.76 6.92
CA ALA A 54 -9.80 -68.71 5.99
C ALA A 54 -10.32 -68.11 4.67
N ALA A 55 -10.02 -68.83 3.58
CA ALA A 55 -10.46 -68.56 2.21
C ALA A 55 -11.97 -68.28 2.11
N LYS A 56 -12.32 -67.10 1.59
CA LYS A 56 -13.64 -66.83 1.00
C LYS A 56 -13.63 -67.26 -0.49
N PRO A 57 -14.74 -67.76 -1.05
CA PRO A 57 -14.79 -68.19 -2.44
C PRO A 57 -14.42 -67.07 -3.41
N ALA A 58 -13.61 -67.39 -4.42
CA ALA A 58 -13.22 -66.47 -5.49
C ALA A 58 -14.46 -66.03 -6.30
N LEU A 59 -14.73 -64.73 -6.29
CA LEU A 59 -15.68 -64.09 -7.21
C LEU A 59 -15.00 -63.89 -8.58
N PRO A 60 -15.75 -64.01 -9.71
CA PRO A 60 -15.19 -63.81 -11.05
C PRO A 60 -14.58 -62.40 -11.22
N PRO A 61 -13.55 -62.24 -12.07
CA PRO A 61 -12.92 -60.95 -12.31
C PRO A 61 -13.91 -59.93 -12.88
N VAL A 62 -13.98 -58.75 -12.27
CA VAL A 62 -14.77 -57.61 -12.74
C VAL A 62 -14.06 -57.00 -13.96
N PRO A 63 -14.74 -56.82 -15.10
CA PRO A 63 -14.14 -56.18 -16.27
C PRO A 63 -13.78 -54.71 -15.98
N PRO A 64 -12.73 -54.17 -16.62
CA PRO A 64 -12.32 -52.78 -16.44
C PRO A 64 -13.45 -51.82 -16.84
N ALA A 65 -13.67 -50.77 -16.03
CA ALA A 65 -14.61 -49.72 -16.34
C ALA A 65 -14.17 -49.00 -17.63
N GLY A 66 -15.06 -48.99 -18.63
CA GLY A 66 -14.82 -48.39 -19.94
C GLY A 66 -16.15 -48.20 -20.67
N VAL A 67 -16.20 -47.22 -21.57
CA VAL A 67 -17.41 -46.89 -22.35
C VAL A 67 -17.36 -47.65 -23.66
N ALA A 68 -18.32 -48.54 -23.89
CA ALA A 68 -18.64 -49.10 -25.19
C ALA A 68 -20.16 -48.97 -25.41
N ASP A 69 -20.56 -48.48 -26.59
CA ASP A 69 -21.96 -48.31 -27.01
C ASP A 69 -22.89 -47.55 -26.03
N GLY A 70 -22.41 -46.42 -25.50
CA GLY A 70 -23.28 -45.44 -24.83
C GLY A 70 -23.80 -45.82 -23.44
N VAL A 71 -23.35 -46.93 -22.84
CA VAL A 71 -23.70 -47.32 -21.46
C VAL A 71 -22.45 -47.32 -20.58
N GLN A 72 -22.47 -46.49 -19.53
CA GLN A 72 -21.37 -46.32 -18.58
C GLN A 72 -21.50 -47.36 -17.44
N THR A 73 -20.56 -48.30 -17.35
CA THR A 73 -20.52 -49.28 -16.25
C THR A 73 -19.70 -48.72 -15.09
N ILE A 74 -20.36 -48.46 -13.95
CA ILE A 74 -19.70 -48.01 -12.71
C ILE A 74 -19.36 -49.25 -11.87
N ALA A 75 -18.10 -49.38 -11.45
CA ALA A 75 -17.67 -50.46 -10.57
C ALA A 75 -18.40 -50.38 -9.22
N TYR A 76 -19.26 -51.37 -8.94
CA TYR A 76 -20.00 -51.47 -7.69
C TYR A 76 -19.04 -51.86 -6.55
N VAL A 77 -18.67 -50.89 -5.72
CA VAL A 77 -17.97 -51.17 -4.45
C VAL A 77 -18.96 -51.81 -3.48
N PRO A 78 -18.74 -53.08 -3.05
CA PRO A 78 -19.64 -53.77 -2.13
C PRO A 78 -19.79 -53.00 -0.81
N ALA A 79 -21.01 -52.98 -0.26
CA ALA A 79 -21.33 -52.21 0.96
C ALA A 79 -20.36 -52.49 2.12
N VAL A 80 -19.94 -53.74 2.28
CA VAL A 80 -18.98 -54.17 3.32
C VAL A 80 -17.62 -53.47 3.20
N VAL A 81 -17.12 -53.30 1.98
CA VAL A 81 -15.83 -52.61 1.73
C VAL A 81 -15.98 -51.11 2.00
N ARG A 82 -17.13 -50.52 1.65
CA ARG A 82 -17.43 -49.13 1.96
C ARG A 82 -17.53 -48.89 3.47
N ASP A 83 -18.10 -49.83 4.21
CA ASP A 83 -18.24 -49.75 5.66
C ASP A 83 -16.89 -50.00 6.37
N GLN A 84 -16.05 -50.90 5.86
CA GLN A 84 -14.67 -51.07 6.33
C GLN A 84 -13.82 -49.82 6.08
N ILE A 85 -13.85 -49.26 4.87
CA ILE A 85 -13.13 -48.01 4.54
C ILE A 85 -13.62 -46.87 5.44
N LYS A 86 -14.93 -46.76 5.71
CA LYS A 86 -15.46 -45.75 6.64
C LYS A 86 -15.01 -45.98 8.08
N ALA A 87 -14.90 -47.23 8.53
CA ALA A 87 -14.44 -47.55 9.87
C ALA A 87 -12.95 -47.24 10.03
N GLU A 88 -12.14 -47.60 9.03
CA GLU A 88 -10.70 -47.34 8.98
C GLU A 88 -10.42 -45.83 8.88
N LEU A 89 -11.10 -45.10 8.00
CA LEU A 89 -11.00 -43.64 7.93
C LEU A 89 -11.41 -42.97 9.25
N ARG A 90 -12.44 -43.46 9.94
CA ARG A 90 -12.86 -42.91 11.24
C ARG A 90 -11.83 -43.19 12.33
N ALA A 91 -11.16 -44.34 12.27
CA ALA A 91 -10.11 -44.69 13.21
C ALA A 91 -8.83 -43.86 12.96
N GLU A 92 -8.39 -43.73 11.71
CA GLU A 92 -7.27 -42.87 11.32
C GLU A 92 -7.54 -41.40 11.61
N LEU A 93 -8.69 -40.87 11.14
CA LEU A 93 -9.07 -39.49 11.42
C LEU A 93 -9.29 -39.26 12.92
N GLY A 94 -9.76 -40.25 13.68
CA GLY A 94 -9.89 -40.16 15.12
C GLY A 94 -8.54 -40.08 15.84
N GLN A 95 -7.56 -40.89 15.43
CA GLN A 95 -6.20 -40.84 15.96
C GLN A 95 -5.47 -39.55 15.57
N GLN A 96 -5.61 -39.12 14.31
CA GLN A 96 -5.04 -37.86 13.83
C GLN A 96 -5.72 -36.65 14.49
N ALA A 97 -7.04 -36.67 14.67
CA ALA A 97 -7.80 -35.66 15.42
C ALA A 97 -7.44 -35.62 16.90
N GLN A 98 -6.95 -36.72 17.48
CA GLN A 98 -6.49 -36.75 18.87
C GLN A 98 -5.04 -36.30 19.00
N ALA A 99 -4.18 -36.61 18.02
CA ALA A 99 -2.80 -36.15 17.94
C ALA A 99 -2.69 -34.65 17.61
N GLU A 100 -3.54 -34.14 16.73
CA GLU A 100 -3.57 -32.73 16.28
C GLU A 100 -4.57 -31.87 17.07
N GLY A 101 -5.24 -32.44 18.08
CA GLY A 101 -6.12 -31.69 19.00
C GLY A 101 -7.49 -31.29 18.44
N TRP A 102 -7.97 -31.89 17.36
CA TRP A 102 -9.28 -31.63 16.73
C TRP A 102 -10.49 -32.16 17.55
N SER A 103 -10.26 -32.85 18.67
CA SER A 103 -11.24 -33.73 19.34
C SER A 103 -11.80 -33.23 20.69
N ARG A 104 -11.56 -31.97 21.08
CA ARG A 104 -12.25 -31.35 22.24
C ARG A 104 -13.18 -30.22 21.79
N PRO A 105 -14.44 -30.19 22.23
CA PRO A 105 -15.32 -29.05 22.00
C PRO A 105 -14.68 -27.76 22.52
N GLY A 106 -14.30 -26.85 21.62
CA GLY A 106 -13.68 -25.55 21.95
C GLY A 106 -12.17 -25.46 21.79
N GLU A 107 -11.47 -26.54 21.44
CA GLU A 107 -10.03 -26.49 21.15
C GLU A 107 -9.80 -26.58 19.65
N THR A 108 -9.52 -25.44 19.00
CA THR A 108 -9.10 -25.41 17.60
C THR A 108 -7.61 -25.84 17.49
N PRO A 109 -7.13 -26.31 16.33
CA PRO A 109 -5.73 -26.69 16.15
C PRO A 109 -4.78 -25.57 16.56
N GLU A 110 -3.60 -25.88 17.12
CA GLU A 110 -2.67 -24.87 17.65
C GLU A 110 -2.34 -23.76 16.63
N TRP A 111 -2.12 -24.12 15.37
CA TRP A 111 -1.85 -23.17 14.29
C TRP A 111 -2.98 -22.14 14.12
N THR A 112 -4.25 -22.53 14.33
CA THR A 112 -5.39 -21.60 14.24
C THR A 112 -5.46 -20.63 15.42
N ARG A 113 -4.94 -21.01 16.60
CA ARG A 113 -4.91 -20.12 17.78
C ARG A 113 -3.84 -19.02 17.63
N ARG A 114 -2.85 -19.26 16.78
CA ARG A 114 -1.79 -18.31 16.42
C ARG A 114 -2.22 -17.33 15.32
N LEU A 115 -3.38 -17.56 14.69
CA LEU A 115 -3.91 -16.75 13.61
C LEU A 115 -5.09 -15.90 14.09
N SER A 116 -4.99 -14.59 13.90
CA SER A 116 -6.05 -13.63 14.23
C SER A 116 -6.47 -12.88 12.97
N PRO A 117 -7.56 -13.29 12.30
CA PRO A 117 -8.12 -12.53 11.19
C PRO A 117 -8.70 -11.20 11.71
N TYR A 118 -8.56 -10.15 10.92
CA TYR A 118 -9.13 -8.84 11.22
C TYR A 118 -9.55 -8.14 9.93
N GLY A 119 -10.39 -7.13 10.03
CA GLY A 119 -10.75 -6.36 8.85
C GLY A 119 -11.70 -5.21 9.10
N ASP A 120 -11.95 -4.46 8.03
CA ASP A 120 -12.95 -3.41 8.02
C ASP A 120 -13.64 -3.31 6.66
N LEU A 121 -14.89 -2.86 6.71
CA LEU A 121 -15.70 -2.55 5.56
C LEU A 121 -16.30 -1.15 5.74
N ARG A 122 -16.14 -0.30 4.73
CA ARG A 122 -16.76 1.01 4.65
C ARG A 122 -17.51 1.17 3.33
N VAL A 123 -18.73 1.66 3.42
CA VAL A 123 -19.50 2.17 2.28
C VAL A 123 -19.62 3.68 2.44
N ARG A 124 -19.24 4.42 1.41
CA ARG A 124 -19.20 5.88 1.40
C ARG A 124 -20.10 6.44 0.31
N GLY A 125 -21.00 7.35 0.67
CA GLY A 125 -21.53 8.34 -0.25
C GLY A 125 -20.60 9.55 -0.26
N GLU A 126 -20.12 9.94 -1.43
CA GLU A 126 -19.22 11.08 -1.61
C GLU A 126 -19.82 12.10 -2.59
N GLY A 127 -19.95 13.34 -2.11
CA GLY A 127 -20.21 14.52 -2.94
C GLY A 127 -18.95 15.37 -3.03
N VAL A 128 -18.62 15.83 -4.23
CA VAL A 128 -17.56 16.80 -4.53
C VAL A 128 -18.24 18.00 -5.19
N PHE A 129 -18.05 19.17 -4.61
CA PHE A 129 -18.69 20.41 -5.03
C PHE A 129 -17.60 21.43 -5.37
N MET A 130 -17.51 21.77 -6.65
CA MET A 130 -16.57 22.75 -7.18
C MET A 130 -17.16 24.16 -7.09
N ASP A 131 -16.30 25.15 -6.88
CA ASP A 131 -16.68 26.56 -6.91
C ASP A 131 -16.70 27.07 -8.37
N ASP A 132 -17.71 27.88 -8.71
CA ASP A 132 -17.85 28.48 -10.05
C ASP A 132 -16.70 29.44 -10.40
N GLY A 133 -16.01 29.96 -9.38
CA GLY A 133 -14.84 30.84 -9.49
C GLY A 133 -13.52 30.10 -9.77
N ASN A 134 -13.53 28.77 -9.85
CA ASN A 134 -12.33 27.99 -10.14
C ASN A 134 -11.80 28.25 -11.56
N ALA A 135 -10.48 28.18 -11.72
CA ALA A 135 -9.83 28.23 -13.03
C ALA A 135 -10.33 27.09 -13.93
N ASP A 136 -10.57 27.35 -15.22
CA ASP A 136 -10.98 26.31 -16.20
C ASP A 136 -9.83 25.43 -16.67
N ILE A 137 -8.62 25.92 -16.54
CA ILE A 137 -7.41 25.29 -17.04
C ILE A 137 -6.52 25.05 -15.83
N PHE A 138 -6.35 23.77 -15.50
CA PHE A 138 -5.49 23.31 -14.41
C PHE A 138 -4.84 22.00 -14.84
N GLU A 139 -3.55 22.03 -15.17
CA GLU A 139 -2.85 20.88 -15.74
C GLU A 139 -2.80 19.68 -14.78
N ASP A 140 -3.11 18.50 -15.30
CA ASP A 140 -2.98 17.24 -14.56
C ASP A 140 -1.58 16.66 -14.77
N PHE A 141 -0.62 17.18 -14.02
CA PHE A 141 0.77 16.70 -14.04
C PHE A 141 0.90 15.24 -13.62
N GLY A 142 -0.01 14.72 -12.78
CA GLY A 142 -0.05 13.32 -12.40
C GLY A 142 -0.35 12.43 -13.61
N ALA A 143 -1.34 12.81 -14.42
CA ALA A 143 -1.66 12.12 -15.68
C ALA A 143 -0.50 12.22 -16.71
N ILE A 144 0.17 13.38 -16.81
CA ILE A 144 1.34 13.55 -17.69
C ILE A 144 2.47 12.59 -17.26
N ASN A 145 2.82 12.57 -15.98
CA ASN A 145 3.92 11.75 -15.47
C ASN A 145 3.62 10.23 -15.47
N ALA A 146 2.33 9.85 -15.44
CA ALA A 146 1.91 8.45 -15.57
C ALA A 146 1.88 7.95 -17.03
N GLY A 147 1.81 8.86 -18.00
CA GLY A 147 1.67 8.54 -19.41
C GLY A 147 2.94 8.75 -20.26
N ASP A 148 2.70 8.97 -21.55
CA ASP A 148 3.72 9.43 -22.50
C ASP A 148 4.11 10.89 -22.22
N PRO A 149 5.35 11.31 -22.53
CA PRO A 149 5.81 12.66 -22.25
C PRO A 149 4.98 13.71 -23.01
N GLN A 150 4.62 14.80 -22.34
CA GLN A 150 3.82 15.87 -22.93
C GLN A 150 4.69 16.73 -23.85
N ASN A 151 4.29 16.89 -25.12
CA ASN A 151 4.90 17.90 -25.96
C ASN A 151 4.48 19.29 -25.48
N ILE A 152 5.42 20.14 -25.07
CA ILE A 152 5.12 21.51 -24.61
C ILE A 152 5.29 22.57 -25.70
N ASN A 153 5.76 22.20 -26.90
CA ASN A 153 5.86 23.11 -28.03
C ASN A 153 4.56 23.13 -28.84
N ASP A 154 3.73 24.15 -28.61
CA ASP A 154 2.44 24.37 -29.28
C ASP A 154 2.53 24.64 -30.79
N LYS A 155 3.74 24.92 -31.31
CA LYS A 155 4.01 25.09 -32.74
C LYS A 155 4.28 23.78 -33.46
N THR A 156 4.41 22.66 -32.73
CA THR A 156 4.62 21.35 -33.33
C THR A 156 3.40 20.94 -34.16
N PRO A 157 3.56 20.50 -35.42
CA PRO A 157 2.46 19.96 -36.21
C PRO A 157 1.76 18.80 -35.48
N GLY A 158 0.44 18.94 -35.26
CA GLY A 158 -0.35 17.93 -34.54
C GLY A 158 -0.27 18.03 -33.01
N TYR A 159 0.14 19.18 -32.45
CA TYR A 159 0.11 19.44 -31.01
C TYR A 159 -1.24 19.08 -30.38
N VAL A 160 -1.16 18.39 -29.24
CA VAL A 160 -2.30 18.06 -28.39
C VAL A 160 -2.00 18.68 -27.02
N GLY A 161 -2.96 19.47 -26.52
CA GLY A 161 -2.84 20.08 -25.19
C GLY A 161 -2.74 19.03 -24.08
N PRO A 162 -2.20 19.41 -22.90
CA PRO A 162 -2.09 18.51 -21.77
C PRO A 162 -3.47 18.07 -21.24
N PRO A 163 -3.51 16.97 -20.47
CA PRO A 163 -4.69 16.65 -19.66
C PRO A 163 -4.92 17.73 -18.59
N TYR A 164 -6.18 18.02 -18.30
CA TYR A 164 -6.58 19.00 -17.29
C TYR A 164 -7.51 18.37 -16.25
N LEU A 165 -7.41 18.84 -15.01
CA LEU A 165 -8.35 18.50 -13.94
C LEU A 165 -9.71 19.13 -14.21
N ASN A 166 -10.78 18.43 -13.85
CA ASN A 166 -12.11 19.02 -13.85
C ASN A 166 -12.35 19.76 -12.54
N THR A 167 -12.17 21.08 -12.59
CA THR A 167 -12.23 22.01 -11.45
C THR A 167 -13.55 22.76 -11.37
N ARG A 168 -14.50 22.57 -12.30
CA ARG A 168 -15.76 23.33 -12.36
C ARG A 168 -17.02 22.48 -12.22
N GLU A 169 -16.92 21.17 -12.42
CA GLU A 169 -18.09 20.30 -12.40
C GLU A 169 -18.20 19.49 -11.10
N ASN A 170 -19.39 19.51 -10.53
CA ASN A 170 -19.71 18.72 -9.35
C ASN A 170 -19.74 17.22 -9.65
N ARG A 171 -19.36 16.41 -8.67
CA ARG A 171 -19.39 14.94 -8.80
C ARG A 171 -20.05 14.30 -7.59
N GLN A 172 -20.87 13.28 -7.84
CA GLN A 172 -21.41 12.40 -6.81
C GLN A 172 -21.00 10.96 -7.12
N ARG A 173 -20.57 10.21 -6.09
CA ARG A 173 -20.18 8.81 -6.25
C ARG A 173 -20.43 8.00 -4.99
N ALA A 174 -20.70 6.72 -5.18
CA ALA A 174 -20.65 5.73 -4.12
C ALA A 174 -19.30 5.00 -4.16
N ARG A 175 -18.71 4.73 -3.00
CA ARG A 175 -17.43 4.04 -2.87
C ARG A 175 -17.52 2.95 -1.81
N ILE A 176 -16.68 1.94 -1.96
CA ILE A 176 -16.44 0.92 -0.95
C ILE A 176 -14.96 0.89 -0.59
N ARG A 177 -14.69 0.48 0.64
CA ARG A 177 -13.37 0.05 1.09
C ARG A 177 -13.56 -1.23 1.85
N ALA A 178 -12.91 -2.30 1.41
CA ALA A 178 -12.87 -3.56 2.13
C ALA A 178 -11.41 -3.95 2.35
N ARG A 179 -11.05 -4.22 3.60
CA ARG A 179 -9.72 -4.70 3.99
C ARG A 179 -9.86 -5.97 4.81
N LEU A 180 -9.07 -6.97 4.46
CA LEU A 180 -9.00 -8.24 5.15
C LEU A 180 -7.55 -8.55 5.48
N GLY A 181 -7.26 -8.70 6.76
CA GLY A 181 -5.94 -8.98 7.27
C GLY A 181 -5.88 -10.26 8.11
N LEU A 182 -4.66 -10.76 8.26
CA LEU A 182 -4.33 -11.92 9.05
C LEU A 182 -3.07 -11.61 9.85
N HIS A 183 -3.20 -11.56 11.17
CA HIS A 183 -2.07 -11.52 12.08
C HIS A 183 -1.66 -12.94 12.48
N ALA A 184 -0.38 -13.28 12.33
CA ALA A 184 0.15 -14.60 12.68
C ALA A 184 1.25 -14.48 13.74
N MET A 185 1.02 -15.10 14.91
CA MET A 185 2.05 -15.28 15.94
C MET A 185 2.92 -16.47 15.57
N ILE A 186 4.15 -16.22 15.13
CA ILE A 186 5.07 -17.28 14.71
C ILE A 186 5.78 -17.86 15.94
N ASP A 187 6.23 -16.97 16.82
CA ASP A 187 6.90 -17.24 18.09
C ASP A 187 6.57 -16.11 19.09
N ASP A 188 6.98 -16.24 20.36
CA ASP A 188 6.70 -15.25 21.42
C ASP A 188 7.25 -13.84 21.12
N TRP A 189 8.25 -13.75 20.25
CA TRP A 189 8.92 -12.51 19.84
C TRP A 189 8.86 -12.24 18.33
N ILE A 190 8.15 -13.08 17.56
CA ILE A 190 8.04 -12.96 16.10
C ILE A 190 6.57 -13.03 15.70
N SER A 191 6.09 -12.01 15.01
CA SER A 191 4.77 -12.02 14.36
C SER A 191 4.85 -11.59 12.91
N ALA A 192 3.83 -11.96 12.13
CA ALA A 192 3.66 -11.56 10.75
C ALA A 192 2.29 -10.89 10.54
N ASP A 193 2.21 -9.98 9.58
CA ASP A 193 0.95 -9.33 9.16
C ASP A 193 0.82 -9.37 7.64
N LEU A 194 -0.31 -9.91 7.17
CA LEU A 194 -0.71 -9.93 5.77
C LEU A 194 -2.06 -9.25 5.65
N ARG A 195 -2.19 -8.23 4.79
CA ARG A 195 -3.45 -7.51 4.55
C ARG A 195 -3.69 -7.32 3.06
N LEU A 196 -4.93 -7.58 2.63
CA LEU A 196 -5.44 -7.31 1.30
C LEU A 196 -6.46 -6.18 1.36
N ALA A 197 -6.54 -5.37 0.30
CA ALA A 197 -7.47 -4.24 0.22
C ALA A 197 -8.06 -4.04 -1.18
N THR A 198 -9.26 -3.49 -1.24
CA THR A 198 -9.82 -2.91 -2.48
C THR A 198 -9.10 -1.61 -2.85
N GLY A 199 -9.19 -1.18 -4.11
CA GLY A 199 -8.70 0.12 -4.56
C GLY A 199 -8.97 0.34 -6.04
N ASN A 200 -9.20 1.59 -6.45
CA ASN A 200 -9.42 1.96 -7.86
C ASN A 200 -8.19 1.69 -8.74
N ASP A 201 -7.00 1.80 -8.17
CA ASP A 201 -5.72 1.77 -8.84
C ASP A 201 -4.63 1.37 -7.83
N THR A 202 -3.36 1.50 -8.24
CA THR A 202 -2.17 1.22 -7.43
C THR A 202 -1.78 2.36 -6.48
N SER A 203 -2.64 3.36 -6.25
CA SER A 203 -2.33 4.49 -5.36
C SER A 203 -1.91 4.00 -3.97
N PRO A 204 -0.78 4.50 -3.43
CA PRO A 204 -0.30 4.10 -2.11
C PRO A 204 -1.10 4.71 -0.94
N ILE A 205 -1.96 5.70 -1.22
CA ILE A 205 -2.66 6.51 -0.21
C ILE A 205 -4.19 6.35 -0.28
N SER A 206 -4.71 5.37 -1.03
CA SER A 206 -6.16 5.13 -1.05
C SER A 206 -6.53 3.68 -1.29
N THR A 207 -7.29 3.09 -0.37
CA THR A 207 -7.89 1.76 -0.56
C THR A 207 -9.37 1.82 -0.95
N ASN A 208 -9.80 2.91 -1.60
CA ASN A 208 -11.19 3.13 -1.96
C ASN A 208 -11.46 2.71 -3.40
N GLN A 209 -12.47 1.87 -3.58
CA GLN A 209 -13.03 1.50 -4.89
C GLN A 209 -14.31 2.30 -5.15
N THR A 210 -14.42 2.96 -6.30
CA THR A 210 -15.65 3.59 -6.78
C THR A 210 -16.58 2.53 -7.36
N LEU A 211 -17.84 2.52 -6.90
CA LEU A 211 -18.85 1.61 -7.41
C LEU A 211 -19.31 2.03 -8.80
N GLY A 212 -19.50 1.06 -9.69
CA GLY A 212 -19.90 1.32 -11.09
C GLY A 212 -18.77 1.87 -11.97
N SER A 213 -17.51 1.70 -11.57
CA SER A 213 -16.34 2.15 -12.33
C SER A 213 -16.13 1.37 -13.62
N SER A 214 -15.64 2.07 -14.66
CA SER A 214 -14.97 1.68 -15.94
C SER A 214 -15.39 0.43 -16.75
N GLU A 215 -16.03 -0.56 -16.15
CA GLU A 215 -16.61 -1.74 -16.81
C GLU A 215 -18.07 -2.00 -16.34
N GLY A 216 -18.72 -0.99 -15.75
CA GLY A 216 -20.08 -1.11 -15.22
C GLY A 216 -20.16 -2.01 -13.99
N PHE A 217 -20.79 -3.19 -14.12
CA PHE A 217 -20.91 -4.19 -13.05
C PHE A 217 -19.78 -5.25 -13.08
N GLY A 218 -18.63 -4.91 -13.67
CA GLY A 218 -17.43 -5.73 -13.66
C GLY A 218 -16.90 -6.02 -12.25
N LYS A 219 -15.97 -6.96 -12.14
CA LYS A 219 -15.33 -7.30 -10.86
C LYS A 219 -14.28 -6.24 -10.51
N TYR A 220 -14.11 -5.97 -9.22
CA TYR A 220 -13.10 -5.04 -8.71
C TYR A 220 -11.77 -5.74 -8.43
N GLN A 221 -10.68 -4.97 -8.49
CA GLN A 221 -9.33 -5.43 -8.16
C GLN A 221 -9.10 -5.49 -6.65
N ILE A 222 -8.14 -6.33 -6.25
CA ILE A 222 -7.69 -6.48 -4.86
C ILE A 222 -6.16 -6.38 -4.87
N TRP A 223 -5.63 -5.60 -3.93
CA TRP A 223 -4.23 -5.23 -3.83
C TRP A 223 -3.59 -5.80 -2.57
N LEU A 224 -2.27 -6.05 -2.64
CA LEU A 224 -1.46 -6.32 -1.47
C LEU A 224 -1.24 -5.02 -0.70
N ASP A 225 -1.81 -4.94 0.49
CA ASP A 225 -1.81 -3.73 1.32
C ASP A 225 -0.67 -3.80 2.36
N ARG A 226 -0.53 -4.94 3.06
CA ARG A 226 0.58 -5.21 4.00
C ARG A 226 1.13 -6.61 3.84
N ALA A 227 2.44 -6.73 4.04
CA ALA A 227 3.18 -7.98 4.12
C ALA A 227 4.45 -7.74 4.93
N SER A 228 4.41 -8.01 6.24
CA SER A 228 5.49 -7.66 7.15
C SER A 228 5.77 -8.71 8.22
N LEU A 229 6.99 -8.65 8.75
CA LEU A 229 7.40 -9.31 9.98
C LEU A 229 7.67 -8.26 11.06
N ARG A 230 7.26 -8.56 12.29
CA ARG A 230 7.57 -7.78 13.49
C ARG A 230 8.34 -8.63 14.48
N LEU A 231 9.51 -8.14 14.90
CA LEU A 231 10.35 -8.75 15.93
C LEU A 231 10.29 -7.93 17.21
N THR A 232 10.12 -8.58 18.35
CA THR A 232 10.08 -7.97 19.69
C THR A 232 11.14 -8.59 20.61
N PRO A 233 12.45 -8.42 20.28
CA PRO A 233 13.54 -9.13 20.96
C PRO A 233 13.61 -8.82 22.47
N VAL A 234 13.16 -7.64 22.87
CA VAL A 234 12.96 -7.27 24.28
C VAL A 234 11.67 -6.48 24.41
N LYS A 235 11.08 -6.50 25.61
CA LYS A 235 9.85 -5.76 25.90
C LYS A 235 10.06 -4.25 25.63
N GLY A 236 9.17 -3.68 24.81
CA GLY A 236 9.19 -2.25 24.49
C GLY A 236 10.08 -1.86 23.32
N LEU A 237 10.70 -2.82 22.62
CA LEU A 237 11.42 -2.62 21.37
C LEU A 237 10.76 -3.45 20.26
N ASN A 238 10.44 -2.82 19.13
CA ASN A 238 9.92 -3.48 17.93
C ASN A 238 10.86 -3.21 16.75
N ILE A 239 11.03 -4.23 15.91
CA ILE A 239 11.69 -4.13 14.61
C ILE A 239 10.68 -4.61 13.56
N ASP A 240 10.25 -3.71 12.68
CA ASP A 240 9.34 -3.98 11.57
C ASP A 240 10.13 -4.10 10.27
N VAL A 241 9.84 -5.15 9.47
CA VAL A 241 10.50 -5.42 8.19
C VAL A 241 9.47 -5.83 7.14
N GLY A 242 9.56 -5.28 5.93
CA GLY A 242 8.65 -5.55 4.81
C GLY A 242 7.75 -4.37 4.51
N ARG A 243 6.47 -4.62 4.19
CA ARG A 243 5.44 -3.60 3.95
C ARG A 243 4.49 -3.49 5.13
N PHE A 244 4.59 -2.40 5.90
CA PHE A 244 3.85 -2.22 7.16
C PHE A 244 3.25 -0.82 7.31
N ALA A 245 2.38 -0.64 8.29
CA ALA A 245 1.77 0.65 8.61
C ALA A 245 2.81 1.74 8.90
N ASN A 246 2.43 3.02 8.77
CA ASN A 246 3.24 4.14 9.25
C ASN A 246 3.76 3.90 10.70
N PRO A 247 5.08 3.80 10.90
CA PRO A 247 5.66 3.55 12.22
C PRO A 247 5.86 4.84 13.05
N PHE A 248 5.56 6.00 12.48
CA PHE A 248 5.72 7.32 13.10
C PHE A 248 4.38 7.85 13.62
N TRP A 249 4.43 8.67 14.67
CA TRP A 249 3.25 9.34 15.21
C TRP A 249 3.03 10.68 14.50
N THR A 250 2.47 10.64 13.30
CA THR A 250 2.18 11.82 12.44
C THR A 250 0.68 11.91 12.11
N SER A 251 0.21 13.00 11.53
CA SER A 251 -1.14 13.07 10.96
C SER A 251 -1.13 13.05 9.43
N GLU A 252 -2.33 13.07 8.86
CA GLU A 252 -2.61 13.04 7.43
C GLU A 252 -1.97 14.20 6.67
N ILE A 253 -1.53 15.29 7.31
CA ILE A 253 -0.79 16.36 6.61
C ILE A 253 0.63 15.97 6.20
N LEU A 254 1.18 14.89 6.79
CA LEU A 254 2.50 14.35 6.42
C LEU A 254 2.37 13.00 5.73
N PHE A 255 1.61 12.08 6.32
CA PHE A 255 1.40 10.74 5.79
C PHE A 255 -0.07 10.36 5.91
N ASP A 256 -0.69 10.01 4.77
CA ASP A 256 -2.05 9.47 4.71
C ASP A 256 -2.17 8.19 5.57
N ASP A 257 -3.33 8.00 6.19
CA ASP A 257 -3.62 6.85 7.05
C ASP A 257 -3.59 5.49 6.30
N ASP A 258 -3.76 5.50 4.97
CA ASP A 258 -3.65 4.32 4.11
C ASP A 258 -2.22 4.06 3.60
N LEU A 259 -1.29 4.99 3.81
CA LEU A 259 0.10 4.81 3.40
C LEU A 259 0.78 3.69 4.19
N ASN A 260 1.37 2.74 3.46
CA ASN A 260 2.24 1.72 4.04
C ASN A 260 3.67 1.94 3.56
N PHE A 261 4.60 1.60 4.44
CA PHE A 261 6.03 1.79 4.27
C PHE A 261 6.67 0.46 3.89
N ASP A 262 7.45 0.47 2.81
CA ASP A 262 8.34 -0.62 2.44
C ASP A 262 9.70 -0.34 3.08
N GLY A 263 10.23 -1.26 3.90
CA GLY A 263 11.58 -1.09 4.45
C GLY A 263 11.80 -1.73 5.81
N VAL A 264 12.55 -1.03 6.66
CA VAL A 264 12.85 -1.44 8.04
C VAL A 264 12.64 -0.27 8.99
N ALA A 265 11.97 -0.52 10.11
CA ALA A 265 11.82 0.45 11.19
C ALA A 265 12.13 -0.18 12.55
N VAL A 266 12.77 0.60 13.43
CA VAL A 266 12.98 0.27 14.83
C VAL A 266 12.21 1.27 15.66
N SER A 267 11.31 0.80 16.51
CA SER A 267 10.54 1.64 17.42
C SER A 267 10.64 1.15 18.85
N GLY A 268 10.59 2.07 19.82
CA GLY A 268 10.57 1.69 21.22
C GLY A 268 9.94 2.72 22.13
N GLN A 269 9.53 2.25 23.30
CA GLN A 269 8.95 3.08 24.35
C GLN A 269 9.45 2.64 25.73
N GLN A 270 9.84 3.60 26.55
CA GLN A 270 10.32 3.38 27.90
C GLN A 270 9.61 4.30 28.89
N LYS A 271 9.06 3.73 29.98
CA LYS A 271 8.48 4.50 31.08
C LYS A 271 9.59 5.08 31.96
N LEU A 272 9.45 6.36 32.31
CA LEU A 272 10.33 7.11 33.21
C LEU A 272 9.54 7.48 34.47
N GLY A 273 9.37 6.51 35.36
CA GLY A 273 8.47 6.62 36.53
C GLY A 273 6.99 6.53 36.15
N ASP A 274 6.13 7.10 37.01
CA ASP A 274 4.67 6.95 36.87
C ASP A 274 4.01 7.98 35.94
N ARG A 275 4.69 9.11 35.67
CA ARG A 275 4.12 10.25 34.95
C ARG A 275 4.66 10.44 33.55
N PHE A 276 5.81 9.85 33.23
CA PHE A 276 6.48 10.11 31.95
C PHE A 276 6.77 8.81 31.22
N ALA A 277 6.69 8.85 29.89
CA ALA A 277 7.28 7.84 29.03
C ALA A 277 7.93 8.52 27.83
N VAL A 278 9.07 8.00 27.39
CA VAL A 278 9.72 8.43 26.14
C VAL A 278 9.49 7.37 25.09
N PHE A 279 9.32 7.79 23.85
CA PHE A 279 9.26 6.88 22.71
C PHE A 279 10.09 7.42 21.56
N GLY A 280 10.45 6.53 20.65
CA GLY A 280 11.14 6.91 19.43
C GLY A 280 11.00 5.85 18.35
N THR A 281 11.14 6.30 17.11
CA THR A 281 11.14 5.47 15.92
C THR A 281 12.25 5.96 15.00
N ALA A 282 12.99 5.04 14.38
CA ALA A 282 13.88 5.34 13.26
C ALA A 282 13.70 4.29 12.16
N GLY A 283 13.88 4.67 10.90
CA GLY A 283 13.72 3.72 9.80
C GLY A 283 14.33 4.19 8.49
N ALA A 284 14.46 3.23 7.58
CA ALA A 284 14.94 3.42 6.22
C ALA A 284 13.98 2.70 5.25
N PHE A 285 13.51 3.43 4.25
CA PHE A 285 12.41 2.99 3.40
C PHE A 285 12.73 3.27 1.93
N PRO A 286 12.91 2.27 1.06
CA PRO A 286 12.89 2.49 -0.38
C PRO A 286 11.52 3.05 -0.79
N ILE A 287 11.55 4.15 -1.53
CA ILE A 287 10.36 4.78 -2.13
C ILE A 287 10.19 4.30 -3.57
N PHE A 288 11.30 4.21 -4.30
CA PHE A 288 11.31 3.82 -5.70
C PHE A 288 12.64 3.16 -6.08
N ASN A 289 12.56 2.18 -6.97
CA ASN A 289 13.71 1.51 -7.56
C ASN A 289 13.54 1.44 -9.08
N THR A 290 14.56 1.87 -9.82
CA THR A 290 14.53 1.89 -11.29
C THR A 290 14.93 0.53 -11.87
N SER A 291 14.23 0.07 -12.91
CA SER A 291 14.54 -1.21 -13.56
C SER A 291 15.94 -1.24 -14.18
N LEU A 292 16.57 -2.41 -14.19
CA LEU A 292 17.93 -2.61 -14.71
C LEU A 292 18.04 -2.40 -16.23
N ASP A 293 16.92 -2.41 -16.93
CA ASP A 293 16.80 -2.23 -18.38
C ASP A 293 16.25 -0.84 -18.76
N PHE A 294 16.23 0.10 -17.82
CA PHE A 294 15.74 1.45 -18.06
C PHE A 294 16.53 2.14 -19.18
N GLY A 295 15.82 2.69 -20.18
CA GLY A 295 16.45 3.29 -21.36
C GLY A 295 17.06 2.30 -22.35
N SER A 296 16.87 0.98 -22.19
CA SER A 296 17.39 -0.04 -23.10
C SER A 296 16.96 0.16 -24.56
N ARG A 297 15.80 0.78 -24.82
CA ARG A 297 15.31 1.10 -26.17
C ARG A 297 16.05 2.26 -26.83
N ASN A 298 16.76 3.09 -26.06
CA ASN A 298 17.58 4.19 -26.57
C ASN A 298 19.04 3.78 -26.81
N ALA A 299 19.48 2.59 -26.39
CA ALA A 299 20.85 2.11 -26.55
C ALA A 299 21.08 1.56 -27.97
N PRO A 300 21.85 2.25 -28.84
CA PRO A 300 22.29 1.66 -30.11
C PRO A 300 23.37 0.61 -29.82
N GLU A 301 23.42 -0.45 -30.63
CA GLU A 301 24.47 -1.47 -30.54
C GLU A 301 25.86 -0.81 -30.57
N GLY A 302 26.63 -0.95 -29.48
CA GLY A 302 28.00 -0.44 -29.36
C GLY A 302 28.17 1.04 -28.96
N GLN A 303 27.09 1.79 -28.66
CA GLN A 303 27.18 3.22 -28.28
C GLN A 303 26.71 3.54 -26.84
N GLY A 304 26.24 2.54 -26.10
CA GLY A 304 25.82 2.69 -24.70
C GLY A 304 24.96 1.52 -24.25
N GLY A 305 24.85 1.31 -22.95
CA GLY A 305 23.90 0.37 -22.35
C GLY A 305 22.67 1.11 -21.79
N PRO A 306 21.79 0.40 -21.06
CA PRO A 306 20.76 1.02 -20.22
C PRO A 306 21.34 2.12 -19.32
N TYR A 307 20.51 3.10 -18.96
CA TYR A 307 20.90 4.16 -18.03
C TYR A 307 21.12 3.62 -16.60
N GLU A 308 21.87 4.37 -15.79
CA GLU A 308 22.07 4.05 -14.38
C GLU A 308 20.74 4.08 -13.61
N SER A 309 20.51 3.08 -12.75
CA SER A 309 19.34 3.05 -11.87
C SER A 309 19.34 4.24 -10.92
N LYS A 310 18.20 4.91 -10.80
CA LYS A 310 17.96 6.00 -9.85
C LYS A 310 17.01 5.50 -8.76
N ASP A 311 17.54 5.26 -7.58
CA ASP A 311 16.75 4.82 -6.42
C ASP A 311 16.41 6.02 -5.52
N LYS A 312 15.26 5.95 -4.85
CA LYS A 312 14.76 6.98 -3.94
C LYS A 312 14.52 6.38 -2.57
N TYR A 313 14.92 7.08 -1.51
CA TYR A 313 14.85 6.59 -0.14
C TYR A 313 14.26 7.62 0.82
N LEU A 314 13.55 7.15 1.83
CA LEU A 314 13.20 7.92 3.02
C LEU A 314 14.03 7.42 4.19
N LEU A 315 14.83 8.30 4.78
CA LEU A 315 15.48 8.11 6.06
C LEU A 315 14.79 8.98 7.10
N ALA A 316 14.28 8.37 8.17
CA ALA A 316 13.45 9.10 9.12
C ALA A 316 13.72 8.72 10.57
N GLY A 317 13.56 9.70 11.46
CA GLY A 317 13.68 9.55 12.90
C GLY A 317 12.67 10.42 13.63
N GLN A 318 12.08 9.91 14.70
CA GLN A 318 11.15 10.63 15.56
C GLN A 318 11.43 10.30 17.03
N LEU A 319 11.35 11.33 17.89
CA LEU A 319 11.43 11.20 19.34
C LEU A 319 10.23 11.91 19.97
N GLY A 320 9.72 11.35 21.06
CA GLY A 320 8.59 11.93 21.76
C GLY A 320 8.51 11.62 23.25
N LEU A 321 7.66 12.40 23.91
CA LEU A 321 7.40 12.38 25.34
C LEU A 321 5.89 12.24 25.55
N GLU A 322 5.51 11.28 26.38
CA GLU A 322 4.18 11.20 26.98
C GLU A 322 4.27 11.66 28.43
N TRP A 323 3.33 12.51 28.82
CA TRP A 323 3.25 13.10 30.14
C TRP A 323 1.82 13.00 30.69
N GLN A 324 1.67 12.25 31.78
CA GLN A 324 0.46 12.24 32.59
C GLN A 324 0.51 13.45 33.55
N ALA A 325 0.03 14.60 33.07
CA ALA A 325 0.07 15.87 33.79
C ALA A 325 -0.79 15.86 35.05
N THR A 326 -1.98 15.25 34.96
CA THR A 326 -2.89 15.01 36.09
C THR A 326 -3.54 13.63 35.92
N GLU A 327 -4.39 13.18 36.84
CA GLU A 327 -5.16 11.93 36.66
C GLU A 327 -6.10 11.96 35.44
N LYS A 328 -6.46 13.15 34.94
CA LYS A 328 -7.39 13.33 33.82
C LYS A 328 -6.74 13.88 32.56
N LEU A 329 -5.57 14.50 32.65
CA LEU A 329 -4.90 15.15 31.52
C LEU A 329 -3.64 14.38 31.12
N ARG A 330 -3.62 13.94 29.86
CA ARG A 330 -2.46 13.33 29.21
C ARG A 330 -2.00 14.24 28.07
N VAL A 331 -0.70 14.51 28.04
CA VAL A 331 -0.04 15.28 26.98
C VAL A 331 0.94 14.38 26.25
N ARG A 332 0.97 14.43 24.93
CA ARG A 332 1.96 13.74 24.09
C ARG A 332 2.59 14.74 23.14
N LEU A 333 3.92 14.76 23.08
CA LEU A 333 4.71 15.63 22.22
C LEU A 333 5.70 14.80 21.43
N ALA A 334 5.95 15.15 20.18
CA ALA A 334 6.99 14.53 19.36
C ALA A 334 7.62 15.53 18.39
N ALA A 335 8.89 15.29 18.07
CA ALA A 335 9.58 15.92 16.97
C ALA A 335 10.16 14.83 16.06
N GLY A 336 10.01 15.00 14.75
CA GLY A 336 10.52 14.09 13.73
C GLY A 336 11.28 14.82 12.64
N TYR A 337 12.19 14.10 12.00
CA TYR A 337 12.94 14.53 10.83
C TYR A 337 12.87 13.43 9.76
N PHE A 338 12.47 13.82 8.55
CA PHE A 338 12.19 12.92 7.44
C PHE A 338 12.95 13.43 6.20
N ASN A 339 14.02 12.72 5.82
CA ASN A 339 14.83 13.05 4.66
C ASN A 339 14.45 12.15 3.48
N PHE A 340 13.92 12.77 2.43
CA PHE A 340 13.58 12.12 1.17
C PHE A 340 14.72 12.32 0.17
N ASP A 341 15.56 11.30 0.04
CA ASP A 341 16.71 11.30 -0.85
C ASP A 341 16.29 10.90 -2.27
N GLY A 342 16.78 11.65 -3.26
CA GLY A 342 16.55 11.38 -4.68
C GLY A 342 15.14 11.69 -5.21
N VAL A 343 14.27 12.36 -4.44
CA VAL A 343 12.91 12.71 -4.90
C VAL A 343 12.86 13.96 -5.77
N GLY A 344 13.84 14.86 -5.65
CA GLY A 344 13.97 16.05 -6.47
C GLY A 344 14.22 15.70 -7.95
N GLY A 345 13.60 16.44 -8.86
CA GLY A 345 13.80 16.26 -10.29
C GLY A 345 15.20 16.70 -10.75
N GLU A 346 15.74 16.02 -11.75
CA GLU A 346 17.03 16.35 -12.37
C GLU A 346 16.86 16.65 -13.86
N VAL A 347 17.51 17.71 -14.36
CA VAL A 347 17.53 17.99 -15.80
C VAL A 347 18.41 16.97 -16.51
N SER A 348 17.90 16.39 -17.59
CA SER A 348 18.59 15.39 -18.39
C SER A 348 19.84 15.95 -19.05
N LYS A 349 20.76 15.06 -19.45
CA LYS A 349 21.73 15.39 -20.49
C LYS A 349 20.99 15.75 -21.79
N PRO A 350 21.66 16.42 -22.75
CA PRO A 350 21.03 16.73 -24.04
C PRO A 350 20.37 15.48 -24.65
N CYS A 351 19.05 15.52 -24.79
CA CYS A 351 18.21 14.41 -25.24
C CYS A 351 17.59 14.80 -26.58
N GLN A 352 17.84 14.04 -27.65
CA GLN A 352 17.36 14.44 -28.98
C GLN A 352 15.82 14.43 -29.06
N PHE A 353 15.22 15.31 -29.86
CA PHE A 353 13.75 15.42 -30.01
C PHE A 353 13.04 14.11 -30.37
N TYR A 354 13.74 13.15 -30.98
CA TYR A 354 13.21 11.83 -31.38
C TYR A 354 13.47 10.72 -30.36
N GLU A 355 14.20 11.00 -29.28
CA GLU A 355 14.48 10.01 -28.25
C GLU A 355 13.23 9.65 -27.46
N VAL A 356 13.09 8.35 -27.16
CA VAL A 356 11.93 7.84 -26.41
C VAL A 356 12.14 8.05 -24.91
N VAL A 357 13.37 7.84 -24.43
CA VAL A 357 13.74 7.87 -23.00
C VAL A 357 14.98 8.72 -22.74
N CYS A 358 14.92 9.66 -21.79
CA CYS A 358 16.07 10.46 -21.38
C CYS A 358 16.62 9.96 -20.03
N ASP A 359 17.88 10.28 -19.70
CA ASP A 359 18.60 9.72 -18.54
C ASP A 359 18.01 10.08 -17.18
N THR A 360 17.23 11.17 -17.09
CA THR A 360 16.60 11.62 -15.85
C THR A 360 15.09 11.39 -15.79
N ASP A 361 14.47 10.74 -16.78
CA ASP A 361 13.02 10.42 -16.71
C ASP A 361 12.59 9.72 -15.40
N PRO A 362 13.39 8.84 -14.76
CA PRO A 362 13.01 8.21 -13.49
C PRO A 362 12.98 9.17 -12.30
N THR A 363 13.56 10.37 -12.44
CA THR A 363 13.57 11.40 -11.39
C THR A 363 12.21 12.07 -11.22
N ARG A 364 11.29 11.95 -12.18
CA ARG A 364 9.89 12.35 -12.02
C ARG A 364 9.20 11.60 -10.86
N PRO A 365 8.17 12.19 -10.22
CA PRO A 365 7.32 11.47 -9.28
C PRO A 365 6.65 10.24 -9.92
N GLN A 366 6.69 9.10 -9.22
CA GLN A 366 6.09 7.85 -9.69
C GLN A 366 4.62 7.74 -9.30
N PHE A 367 4.30 8.35 -8.16
CA PHE A 367 2.95 8.67 -7.76
C PHE A 367 2.93 10.14 -7.38
N GLN A 368 1.93 10.85 -7.84
CA GLN A 368 1.79 12.29 -7.66
C GLN A 368 0.32 12.59 -7.42
N GLN A 369 0.06 13.52 -6.52
CA GLN A 369 -1.24 14.18 -6.42
C GLN A 369 -1.10 15.53 -7.15
N PHE A 370 -1.33 16.64 -6.45
CA PHE A 370 -1.01 17.96 -6.94
C PHE A 370 -0.60 18.90 -5.80
N GLY A 371 -0.14 20.10 -6.17
CA GLY A 371 0.28 21.16 -5.26
C GLY A 371 1.79 21.35 -5.15
N ASN A 372 2.62 20.30 -5.22
CA ASN A 372 4.08 20.48 -5.23
C ASN A 372 4.53 21.26 -6.48
N THR A 373 5.60 22.04 -6.36
CA THR A 373 6.12 22.82 -7.49
C THR A 373 6.95 21.95 -8.43
N LEU A 374 6.68 22.08 -9.73
CA LEU A 374 7.23 21.24 -10.79
C LEU A 374 8.04 22.05 -11.81
N PHE A 375 8.85 21.33 -12.59
CA PHE A 375 9.58 21.86 -13.74
C PHE A 375 9.86 20.77 -14.79
N PRO A 376 10.03 21.13 -16.08
CA PRO A 376 10.40 20.19 -17.14
C PRO A 376 11.80 19.61 -16.91
N ILE A 377 11.94 18.28 -17.00
CA ILE A 377 13.20 17.60 -16.68
C ILE A 377 14.02 17.19 -17.91
N ARG A 378 13.50 17.31 -19.14
CA ARG A 378 14.26 16.93 -20.34
C ARG A 378 14.90 18.14 -20.98
N ASN A 379 16.20 18.05 -21.23
CA ASN A 379 16.94 19.02 -22.04
C ASN A 379 16.85 18.62 -23.52
N VAL A 380 15.71 18.94 -24.15
CA VAL A 380 15.40 18.49 -25.50
C VAL A 380 16.19 19.29 -26.54
N VAL A 381 16.97 18.58 -27.35
CA VAL A 381 17.68 19.16 -28.50
C VAL A 381 16.75 19.15 -29.71
N ALA A 382 16.40 20.34 -30.19
CA ALA A 382 15.49 20.52 -31.31
C ALA A 382 16.04 19.96 -32.63
N ASN A 383 15.13 19.55 -33.52
CA ASN A 383 15.45 19.14 -34.87
C ASN A 383 16.14 20.29 -35.62
N PRO A 384 17.40 20.14 -36.09
CA PRO A 384 18.09 21.21 -36.81
C PRO A 384 17.45 21.57 -38.15
N LEU A 385 16.65 20.66 -38.73
CA LEU A 385 15.93 20.89 -39.99
C LEU A 385 14.58 21.59 -39.81
N ASP A 386 14.02 21.55 -38.59
CA ASP A 386 12.80 22.27 -38.23
C ASP A 386 12.88 22.74 -36.76
N PRO A 387 13.68 23.77 -36.46
CA PRO A 387 13.87 24.22 -35.08
C PRO A 387 12.61 24.82 -34.45
N ILE A 388 11.65 25.26 -35.27
CA ILE A 388 10.44 25.95 -34.81
C ILE A 388 9.34 24.93 -34.50
N GLY A 389 9.13 23.95 -35.39
CA GLY A 389 8.12 22.90 -35.23
C GLY A 389 8.63 21.63 -34.53
N SER A 390 9.89 21.61 -34.06
CA SER A 390 10.45 20.44 -33.37
C SER A 390 9.67 20.12 -32.09
N PRO A 391 9.28 18.85 -31.85
CA PRO A 391 8.62 18.47 -30.60
C PRO A 391 9.54 18.69 -29.40
N GLU A 392 8.94 19.13 -28.30
CA GLU A 392 9.59 19.31 -27.00
C GLU A 392 8.87 18.45 -25.97
N ASN A 393 9.13 17.14 -26.01
CA ASN A 393 8.46 16.17 -25.15
C ASN A 393 9.07 16.18 -23.75
N GLN A 394 8.26 16.49 -22.73
CA GLN A 394 8.67 16.71 -21.34
C GLN A 394 7.98 15.75 -20.37
N TYR A 395 8.74 15.38 -19.33
CA TYR A 395 8.22 14.95 -18.04
C TYR A 395 8.48 16.05 -17.01
N PHE A 396 7.79 15.97 -15.86
CA PHE A 396 7.87 17.01 -14.84
C PHE A 396 8.38 16.44 -13.51
N GLY A 397 9.39 17.09 -12.94
CA GLY A 397 10.03 16.71 -11.69
C GLY A 397 9.78 17.72 -10.59
N LEU A 398 9.90 17.30 -9.33
CA LEU A 398 9.78 18.20 -8.17
C LEU A 398 10.95 19.19 -8.15
N VAL A 399 10.65 20.49 -8.06
CA VAL A 399 11.72 21.51 -7.97
C VAL A 399 12.45 21.43 -6.63
N SER A 400 11.69 21.21 -5.55
CA SER A 400 12.21 21.16 -4.19
C SER A 400 12.84 19.81 -3.85
N ASP A 401 13.90 19.86 -3.04
CA ASP A 401 14.34 18.74 -2.21
C ASP A 401 13.45 18.69 -0.95
N PHE A 402 13.36 17.53 -0.28
CA PHE A 402 12.48 17.36 0.89
C PHE A 402 13.22 16.86 2.13
N GLU A 403 13.49 17.79 3.04
CA GLU A 403 14.02 17.52 4.38
C GLU A 403 13.02 18.04 5.41
N VAL A 404 12.08 17.19 5.80
CA VAL A 404 10.88 17.62 6.52
C VAL A 404 11.08 17.52 8.03
N LEU A 405 11.07 18.67 8.70
CA LEU A 405 10.94 18.77 10.15
C LEU A 405 9.46 18.73 10.53
N ASN A 406 9.12 17.89 11.50
CA ASN A 406 7.77 17.71 12.01
C ASN A 406 7.75 17.92 13.53
N VAL A 407 6.77 18.65 14.04
CA VAL A 407 6.49 18.77 15.48
C VAL A 407 5.02 18.53 15.71
N ARG A 408 4.69 17.56 16.56
CA ARG A 408 3.31 17.19 16.87
C ARG A 408 3.05 17.23 18.38
N GLY A 409 1.88 17.73 18.75
CA GLY A 409 1.37 17.73 20.11
C GLY A 409 -0.07 17.24 20.20
N SER A 410 -0.41 16.60 21.31
CA SER A 410 -1.77 16.18 21.64
C SER A 410 -2.02 16.38 23.13
N ALA A 411 -3.14 17.02 23.48
CA ALA A 411 -3.61 17.17 24.84
C ALA A 411 -4.98 16.50 24.97
N GLU A 412 -5.05 15.46 25.80
CA GLU A 412 -6.24 14.64 26.00
C GLU A 412 -6.73 14.74 27.44
N MET A 413 -7.96 15.22 27.60
CA MET A 413 -8.62 15.37 28.89
C MET A 413 -9.79 14.40 29.03
N ALA A 414 -9.77 13.57 30.06
CA ALA A 414 -10.86 12.68 30.40
C ALA A 414 -12.07 13.46 30.97
N LEU A 415 -13.25 13.16 30.42
CA LEU A 415 -14.54 13.63 30.89
C LEU A 415 -15.31 12.51 31.62
N GLY A 416 -16.50 12.82 32.14
CA GLY A 416 -17.44 11.82 32.65
C GLY A 416 -17.95 10.87 31.56
N GLY A 417 -18.42 9.68 31.95
CA GLY A 417 -18.98 8.68 31.02
C GLY A 417 -17.96 8.03 30.08
N GLY A 418 -16.66 8.22 30.36
CA GLY A 418 -15.58 7.75 29.50
C GLY A 418 -15.45 8.49 28.17
N SER A 419 -16.05 9.68 28.06
CA SER A 419 -15.80 10.62 26.97
C SER A 419 -14.48 11.37 27.20
N ARG A 420 -13.92 11.95 26.15
CA ARG A 420 -12.67 12.71 26.19
C ARG A 420 -12.78 13.96 25.34
N VAL A 421 -11.98 14.97 25.67
CA VAL A 421 -11.66 16.09 24.78
C VAL A 421 -10.21 15.90 24.37
N ARG A 422 -9.92 15.89 23.07
CA ARG A 422 -8.56 15.84 22.54
C ARG A 422 -8.33 17.02 21.62
N LEU A 423 -7.26 17.78 21.88
CA LEU A 423 -6.74 18.80 20.99
C LEU A 423 -5.43 18.29 20.41
N ASP A 424 -5.38 18.10 19.10
CA ASP A 424 -4.19 17.73 18.35
C ASP A 424 -3.68 18.96 17.60
N GLY A 425 -2.35 19.13 17.54
CA GLY A 425 -1.68 20.16 16.76
C GLY A 425 -0.43 19.61 16.11
N GLU A 426 -0.16 20.00 14.87
CA GLU A 426 1.03 19.58 14.12
C GLU A 426 1.56 20.73 13.30
N TYR A 427 2.88 20.89 13.27
CA TYR A 427 3.60 21.87 12.46
C TYR A 427 4.70 21.16 11.68
N ILE A 428 4.88 21.57 10.44
CA ILE A 428 5.81 20.99 9.48
C ILE A 428 6.57 22.11 8.77
N LYS A 429 7.87 21.88 8.55
CA LYS A 429 8.73 22.73 7.73
C LYS A 429 9.61 21.86 6.83
N ASN A 430 9.58 22.09 5.53
CA ASN A 430 10.59 21.57 4.61
C ASN A 430 11.84 22.47 4.65
N LEU A 431 12.96 21.89 5.08
CA LEU A 431 14.27 22.55 5.16
C LEU A 431 15.05 22.44 3.84
N GLY A 432 14.65 21.54 2.93
CA GLY A 432 15.30 21.31 1.65
C GLY A 432 14.95 22.35 0.57
N LEU A 433 13.95 23.20 0.82
CA LEU A 433 13.49 24.20 -0.14
C LEU A 433 14.53 25.30 -0.37
N LYS A 434 14.83 25.57 -1.64
CA LYS A 434 15.77 26.61 -2.08
C LYS A 434 15.04 27.63 -2.96
N GLU A 435 14.59 28.76 -2.38
CA GLU A 435 13.75 29.76 -3.07
C GLU A 435 14.30 30.21 -4.43
N GLY A 436 15.62 30.39 -4.55
CA GLY A 436 16.26 30.80 -5.81
C GLY A 436 16.07 29.78 -6.93
N ARG A 437 16.05 28.47 -6.60
CA ARG A 437 15.76 27.39 -7.54
C ARG A 437 14.27 27.36 -7.89
N MET A 438 13.39 27.54 -6.89
CA MET A 438 11.94 27.61 -7.10
C MET A 438 11.58 28.71 -8.10
N ARG A 439 12.05 29.94 -7.85
CA ARG A 439 11.77 31.09 -8.74
C ARG A 439 12.36 30.95 -10.14
N ALA A 440 13.39 30.12 -10.32
CA ALA A 440 14.05 29.94 -11.62
C ALA A 440 13.40 28.85 -12.48
N LEU A 441 12.78 27.83 -11.86
CA LEU A 441 12.34 26.61 -12.55
C LEU A 441 10.84 26.36 -12.51
N ALA A 442 10.11 26.94 -11.55
CA ALA A 442 8.69 26.67 -11.34
C ALA A 442 7.85 26.93 -12.59
N VAL A 443 6.98 25.97 -12.94
CA VAL A 443 5.95 26.13 -13.98
C VAL A 443 4.52 26.22 -13.44
N ASN A 444 4.33 25.87 -12.16
CA ASN A 444 3.09 26.01 -11.40
C ASN A 444 3.37 26.74 -10.07
N ASN A 445 2.34 27.01 -9.29
CA ASN A 445 2.41 27.83 -8.07
C ASN A 445 2.91 29.24 -8.37
N LEU A 446 2.51 29.79 -9.51
CA LEU A 446 2.92 31.11 -9.98
C LEU A 446 1.85 32.15 -9.66
N GLY A 447 2.29 33.35 -9.29
CA GLY A 447 1.39 34.48 -9.16
C GLY A 447 0.81 34.95 -10.50
N PRO A 448 -0.02 36.00 -10.49
CA PRO A 448 -0.65 36.52 -11.69
C PRO A 448 0.38 36.89 -12.78
N THR A 449 0.05 36.54 -14.02
CA THR A 449 0.80 36.92 -15.23
C THR A 449 1.09 38.41 -15.24
N ARG A 450 2.33 38.76 -15.58
CA ARG A 450 2.81 40.14 -15.58
C ARG A 450 3.06 40.63 -17.00
N THR A 451 2.80 41.91 -17.22
CA THR A 451 3.13 42.59 -18.47
C THR A 451 4.49 43.27 -18.33
N ILE A 452 5.44 42.91 -19.20
CA ILE A 452 6.77 43.53 -19.27
C ILE A 452 6.97 44.20 -20.64
N PRO A 453 7.85 45.22 -20.77
CA PRO A 453 8.24 45.76 -22.07
C PRO A 453 8.88 44.68 -22.96
N ASP A 454 8.52 44.64 -24.24
CA ASP A 454 9.12 43.71 -25.20
C ASP A 454 10.54 44.16 -25.56
N PRO A 455 11.60 43.35 -25.29
CA PRO A 455 12.97 43.72 -25.62
C PRO A 455 13.22 43.87 -27.13
N ASN A 456 12.37 43.29 -27.98
CA ASN A 456 12.49 43.32 -29.44
C ASN A 456 11.55 44.34 -30.09
N ASN A 457 10.68 45.00 -29.31
CA ASN A 457 9.73 46.00 -29.81
C ASN A 457 9.55 47.14 -28.81
N THR A 458 10.11 48.32 -29.13
CA THR A 458 10.12 49.51 -28.25
C THR A 458 8.73 49.96 -27.77
N ASN A 459 7.65 49.62 -28.49
CA ASN A 459 6.26 49.92 -28.10
C ASN A 459 5.45 48.66 -27.76
N GLY A 460 6.10 47.49 -27.74
CA GLY A 460 5.49 46.21 -27.44
C GLY A 460 5.51 45.89 -25.96
N THR A 461 4.61 45.01 -25.56
CA THR A 461 4.64 44.39 -24.23
C THR A 461 4.49 42.89 -24.37
N LEU A 462 5.11 42.15 -23.47
CA LEU A 462 5.01 40.69 -23.38
C LEU A 462 4.32 40.31 -22.08
N LEU A 463 3.47 39.29 -22.15
CA LEU A 463 2.96 38.61 -20.97
C LEU A 463 3.98 37.55 -20.56
N VAL A 464 4.40 37.60 -19.30
CA VAL A 464 5.28 36.60 -18.69
C VAL A 464 4.62 36.01 -17.46
N PRO A 465 4.89 34.71 -17.15
CA PRO A 465 4.38 34.11 -15.93
C PRO A 465 4.75 34.92 -14.68
N GLY A 466 3.89 34.87 -13.66
CA GLY A 466 4.16 35.51 -12.39
C GLY A 466 5.36 34.89 -11.66
N THR A 467 5.74 35.51 -10.54
CA THR A 467 6.76 34.90 -9.67
C THR A 467 6.17 33.72 -8.92
N TRP A 468 7.00 32.72 -8.59
CA TRP A 468 6.60 31.64 -7.68
C TRP A 468 6.09 32.18 -6.34
N GLU A 469 4.91 31.72 -5.93
CA GLU A 469 4.16 32.10 -4.71
C GLU A 469 3.92 30.92 -3.75
N GLY A 470 4.55 29.77 -4.01
CA GLY A 470 4.50 28.60 -3.13
C GLY A 470 5.25 28.79 -1.81
N GLY A 471 5.39 27.70 -1.05
CA GLY A 471 6.03 27.72 0.27
C GLY A 471 6.46 26.36 0.80
N SER A 472 6.96 26.31 2.04
CA SER A 472 7.58 25.13 2.68
C SER A 472 7.01 24.79 4.05
N GLU A 473 5.94 25.43 4.48
CA GLU A 473 5.36 25.31 5.82
C GLU A 473 3.98 24.68 5.80
N GLY A 474 3.67 23.96 6.88
CA GLY A 474 2.34 23.43 7.09
C GLY A 474 2.00 23.33 8.56
N TRP A 475 0.72 23.47 8.89
CA TRP A 475 0.22 23.18 10.22
C TRP A 475 -1.23 22.74 10.17
N ALA A 476 -1.62 21.94 11.17
CA ALA A 476 -2.99 21.53 11.37
C ALA A 476 -3.34 21.48 12.86
N THR A 477 -4.61 21.73 13.14
CA THR A 477 -5.19 21.55 14.48
C THR A 477 -6.50 20.80 14.38
N LYS A 478 -6.78 19.93 15.34
CA LYS A 478 -8.02 19.16 15.40
C LYS A 478 -8.52 19.02 16.84
N LEU A 479 -9.75 19.44 17.06
CA LEU A 479 -10.50 19.21 18.28
C LEU A 479 -11.42 18.00 18.09
N THR A 480 -11.33 17.02 18.99
CA THR A 480 -12.24 15.88 19.07
C THR A 480 -12.92 15.85 20.43
N VAL A 481 -14.24 15.70 20.45
CA VAL A 481 -15.04 15.59 21.68
C VAL A 481 -15.90 14.32 21.61
N GLY A 482 -15.88 13.52 22.67
CA GLY A 482 -16.67 12.28 22.78
C GLY A 482 -15.79 11.05 22.94
N LYS A 483 -16.18 9.93 22.33
CA LYS A 483 -15.41 8.67 22.32
C LYS A 483 -14.36 8.72 21.23
N LEU A 484 -13.08 8.58 21.60
CA LEU A 484 -12.00 8.54 20.62
C LEU A 484 -12.04 7.30 19.73
N ASP A 485 -12.66 6.22 20.23
CA ASP A 485 -12.88 4.99 19.50
C ASP A 485 -14.32 4.52 19.69
N LEU A 486 -15.03 4.26 18.60
CA LEU A 486 -16.47 3.97 18.58
C LEU A 486 -16.69 2.44 18.58
N ILE A 487 -16.77 1.85 19.77
CA ILE A 487 -16.90 0.40 19.94
C ILE A 487 -18.32 0.02 20.35
N ALA A 488 -18.84 0.67 21.39
CA ALA A 488 -20.12 0.33 21.96
C ALA A 488 -21.25 1.08 21.27
N ARG A 489 -22.44 0.47 21.21
CA ARG A 489 -23.65 1.16 20.78
C ARG A 489 -23.88 2.39 21.66
N GLY A 490 -24.14 3.53 21.04
CA GLY A 490 -24.31 4.81 21.71
C GLY A 490 -23.02 5.63 21.82
N ASP A 491 -21.86 5.06 21.50
CA ASP A 491 -20.62 5.83 21.39
C ASP A 491 -20.75 6.86 20.27
N TRP A 492 -20.27 8.08 20.52
CA TRP A 492 -20.32 9.18 19.56
C TRP A 492 -19.07 10.03 19.68
N ASN A 493 -18.73 10.73 18.60
CA ASN A 493 -17.80 11.84 18.66
C ASN A 493 -18.15 12.95 17.67
N LEU A 494 -17.61 14.13 17.96
CA LEU A 494 -17.62 15.31 17.11
C LEU A 494 -16.18 15.77 16.90
N GLN A 495 -15.90 16.24 15.70
CA GLN A 495 -14.57 16.60 15.25
C GLN A 495 -14.64 17.92 14.49
N PHE A 496 -13.71 18.81 14.78
CA PHE A 496 -13.50 20.04 14.02
C PHE A 496 -12.00 20.26 13.86
N GLY A 497 -11.56 20.60 12.66
CA GLY A 497 -10.16 20.86 12.40
C GLY A 497 -9.95 21.94 11.36
N TYR A 498 -8.75 22.53 11.39
CA TYR A 498 -8.27 23.46 10.37
C TYR A 498 -6.87 23.04 9.97
N ARG A 499 -6.54 23.18 8.69
CA ARG A 499 -5.19 22.94 8.18
C ARG A 499 -4.78 24.02 7.19
N TYR A 500 -3.49 24.25 7.10
CA TYR A 500 -2.82 25.09 6.12
C TYR A 500 -1.53 24.37 5.72
N LEU A 501 -1.34 24.06 4.44
CA LEU A 501 -0.21 23.27 3.95
C LEU A 501 0.28 23.85 2.63
N GLU A 502 1.41 24.55 2.66
CA GLU A 502 2.00 25.17 1.48
C GLU A 502 2.48 24.14 0.44
N SER A 503 2.68 24.61 -0.79
CA SER A 503 2.99 23.80 -1.96
C SER A 503 4.09 22.77 -1.76
N ASP A 504 5.21 23.11 -1.12
CA ASP A 504 6.40 22.27 -1.03
C ASP A 504 6.78 21.98 0.44
N ALA A 505 5.78 21.94 1.33
CA ALA A 505 5.97 21.61 2.75
C ALA A 505 6.23 20.12 2.99
N VAL A 506 5.62 19.24 2.18
CA VAL A 506 5.78 17.78 2.19
C VAL A 506 5.68 17.25 0.76
N VAL A 507 6.11 16.01 0.53
CA VAL A 507 5.90 15.34 -0.75
C VAL A 507 4.41 15.06 -0.93
N ASP A 508 3.81 15.61 -1.98
CA ASP A 508 2.37 15.53 -2.25
C ASP A 508 1.86 14.10 -2.41
N GLY A 509 2.67 13.19 -2.96
CA GLY A 509 2.30 11.80 -3.18
C GLY A 509 2.02 10.98 -1.90
N PHE A 510 2.35 11.49 -0.71
CA PHE A 510 2.25 10.73 0.54
C PHE A 510 1.26 11.30 1.57
N THR A 511 0.78 12.52 1.36
CA THR A 511 -0.17 13.20 2.26
C THR A 511 -1.63 12.83 1.94
N ASP A 512 -2.56 13.32 2.76
CA ASP A 512 -4.01 13.12 2.66
C ASP A 512 -4.53 13.12 1.21
N SER A 513 -5.31 12.09 0.87
CA SER A 513 -5.99 11.93 -0.43
C SER A 513 -7.41 12.50 -0.49
N ASP A 514 -7.98 12.93 0.64
CA ASP A 514 -9.38 13.33 0.75
C ASP A 514 -9.60 14.84 0.74
N PHE A 515 -8.90 15.64 1.54
CA PHE A 515 -9.15 17.08 1.64
C PHE A 515 -8.57 17.86 0.45
N HIS A 516 -9.32 18.83 -0.08
CA HIS A 516 -8.95 19.62 -1.27
C HIS A 516 -8.54 18.71 -2.44
N MET A 517 -9.23 17.58 -2.66
CA MET A 517 -8.88 16.54 -3.65
C MET A 517 -7.52 15.84 -3.47
N GLY A 518 -6.79 16.17 -2.41
CA GLY A 518 -5.54 15.54 -2.01
C GLY A 518 -4.31 16.41 -2.25
N GLY A 519 -3.15 15.95 -1.79
CA GLY A 519 -1.88 16.64 -2.03
C GLY A 519 -1.64 17.86 -1.12
N THR A 520 -0.95 18.87 -1.67
CA THR A 520 -0.43 20.04 -0.94
C THR A 520 -1.04 21.34 -1.48
N ASN A 521 -0.48 22.49 -1.13
CA ASN A 521 -0.96 23.81 -1.57
C ASN A 521 -2.40 24.13 -1.17
N SER A 522 -2.84 23.67 0.01
CA SER A 522 -4.24 23.78 0.43
C SER A 522 -4.41 24.28 1.85
N LYS A 523 -5.49 25.04 2.07
CA LYS A 523 -5.93 25.47 3.40
C LYS A 523 -7.43 25.31 3.56
N GLY A 524 -7.90 25.23 4.80
CA GLY A 524 -9.33 25.23 5.12
C GLY A 524 -9.68 24.36 6.32
N TRP A 525 -10.94 23.95 6.41
CA TRP A 525 -11.50 23.35 7.61
C TRP A 525 -12.24 22.04 7.35
N THR A 526 -12.32 21.22 8.40
CA THR A 526 -13.12 20.00 8.43
C THR A 526 -14.06 20.03 9.61
N ALA A 527 -15.27 19.54 9.42
CA ALA A 527 -16.22 19.29 10.51
C ALA A 527 -16.86 17.93 10.31
N GLY A 528 -16.99 17.17 11.38
CA GLY A 528 -17.56 15.83 11.27
C GLY A 528 -18.07 15.30 12.60
N GLY A 529 -18.80 14.19 12.50
CA GLY A 529 -19.29 13.47 13.65
C GLY A 529 -19.63 12.03 13.27
N ALA A 530 -19.57 11.14 14.26
CA ALA A 530 -19.92 9.75 14.09
C ALA A 530 -20.72 9.23 15.28
N TYR A 531 -21.58 8.25 15.00
CA TYR A 531 -22.42 7.58 15.99
C TYR A 531 -22.40 6.06 15.76
N ALA A 532 -22.07 5.31 16.80
CA ALA A 532 -22.10 3.86 16.81
C ALA A 532 -23.52 3.37 17.09
N PHE A 533 -24.20 2.86 16.07
CA PHE A 533 -25.53 2.27 16.23
C PHE A 533 -25.47 0.76 16.56
N GLY A 534 -24.31 0.13 16.35
CA GLY A 534 -24.03 -1.26 16.71
C GLY A 534 -22.62 -1.42 17.28
N LYS A 535 -22.26 -2.65 17.69
CA LYS A 535 -20.90 -2.95 18.13
C LYS A 535 -19.93 -2.81 16.97
N SER A 536 -18.90 -1.97 17.12
CA SER A 536 -17.90 -1.67 16.09
C SER A 536 -18.50 -1.24 14.74
N THR A 537 -19.73 -0.70 14.75
CA THR A 537 -20.45 -0.31 13.54
C THR A 537 -21.05 1.08 13.74
N SER A 538 -20.67 2.01 12.88
CA SER A 538 -21.03 3.42 13.01
C SER A 538 -21.44 4.03 11.68
N ILE A 539 -22.29 5.05 11.78
CA ILE A 539 -22.53 6.00 10.70
C ILE A 539 -21.80 7.30 11.02
N GLY A 540 -21.18 7.91 10.00
CA GLY A 540 -20.43 9.14 10.12
C GLY A 540 -20.76 10.15 9.02
N PHE A 541 -20.62 11.42 9.36
CA PHE A 541 -20.70 12.56 8.46
C PHE A 541 -19.40 13.34 8.53
N ARG A 542 -18.89 13.80 7.39
CA ARG A 542 -17.74 14.71 7.32
C ARG A 542 -17.92 15.72 6.18
N TRP A 543 -17.78 16.99 6.50
CA TRP A 543 -17.63 18.08 5.54
C TRP A 543 -16.17 18.53 5.55
N LEU A 544 -15.57 18.65 4.37
CA LEU A 544 -14.23 19.17 4.14
C LEU A 544 -14.37 20.35 3.20
N SER A 545 -13.85 21.52 3.58
CA SER A 545 -13.85 22.72 2.77
C SER A 545 -12.43 23.20 2.62
N GLY A 546 -11.94 23.24 1.38
CA GLY A 546 -10.56 23.53 1.08
C GLY A 546 -10.41 24.47 -0.11
N GLU A 547 -9.38 25.30 -0.06
CA GLU A 547 -9.00 26.22 -1.12
C GLU A 547 -7.47 26.22 -1.32
N GLU A 548 -7.05 26.51 -2.55
CA GLU A 548 -5.67 26.63 -2.97
C GLU A 548 -4.99 27.83 -2.27
N ILE A 549 -3.70 27.70 -1.93
CA ILE A 549 -2.94 28.79 -1.28
C ILE A 549 -2.28 29.70 -2.32
N ALA A 550 -1.64 29.13 -3.31
CA ALA A 550 -0.93 29.79 -4.41
C ALA A 550 -1.36 29.20 -5.75
N ASP A 551 -1.05 29.85 -6.88
CA ASP A 551 -1.56 29.49 -8.23
C ASP A 551 -2.99 29.98 -8.52
N ALA A 552 -3.54 29.52 -9.65
CA ALA A 552 -4.89 29.81 -10.09
C ALA A 552 -5.94 29.34 -9.06
N PRO A 553 -7.07 30.07 -8.90
CA PRO A 553 -8.07 29.72 -7.90
C PRO A 553 -8.63 28.30 -8.07
N LEU A 554 -8.56 27.51 -6.99
CA LEU A 554 -9.20 26.20 -6.88
C LEU A 554 -9.76 26.00 -5.46
N SER A 555 -11.08 25.92 -5.37
CA SER A 555 -11.84 25.70 -4.15
C SER A 555 -12.77 24.51 -4.35
N VAL A 556 -12.82 23.65 -3.35
CA VAL A 556 -13.64 22.42 -3.39
C VAL A 556 -14.16 22.08 -2.00
N ASP A 557 -15.45 21.77 -1.96
CA ASP A 557 -16.10 21.19 -0.80
C ASP A 557 -16.38 19.69 -1.03
N LYS A 558 -16.14 18.88 -0.01
CA LYS A 558 -16.43 17.44 -0.03
C LYS A 558 -17.32 17.04 1.13
N LEU A 559 -18.34 16.25 0.80
CA LEU A 559 -19.25 15.63 1.75
C LEU A 559 -19.05 14.12 1.75
N PHE A 560 -18.76 13.54 2.91
CA PHE A 560 -18.75 12.10 3.14
C PHE A 560 -19.87 11.67 4.08
N ILE A 561 -20.60 10.65 3.66
CA ILE A 561 -21.49 9.85 4.52
C ILE A 561 -20.93 8.43 4.55
N ASP A 562 -20.40 8.03 5.71
CA ASP A 562 -19.70 6.76 5.88
C ASP A 562 -20.52 5.81 6.75
N LEU A 563 -20.83 4.63 6.22
CA LEU A 563 -21.22 3.46 7.01
C LEU A 563 -20.00 2.56 7.13
N GLN A 564 -19.50 2.36 8.34
CA GLN A 564 -18.30 1.58 8.59
C GLN A 564 -18.51 0.51 9.65
N THR A 565 -17.83 -0.62 9.48
CA THR A 565 -17.75 -1.70 10.46
C THR A 565 -16.35 -2.29 10.48
N ARG A 566 -15.91 -2.80 11.64
CA ARG A 566 -14.63 -3.50 11.82
C ARG A 566 -14.78 -4.72 12.71
N PHE A 567 -13.97 -5.75 12.48
CA PHE A 567 -14.02 -7.02 13.20
C PHE A 567 -12.65 -7.58 13.52
#